data_AF-A0A7C5YSK6-F1
#
_entry.id   AF-A0A7C5YSK6-F1
#
_cell.length_a   1.000
_cell.length_b   1.000
_cell.length_c   1.000
_cell.angle_alpha   90.00
_cell.angle_beta   90.00
_cell.angle_gamma   90.00
#
_symmetry.space_group_name_H-M   'P 1'
#
loop_
_entity.id
_entity.type
_entity.pdbx_description
1 polymer ?
#
loop_
_entity_poly.entity_id
_entity_poly.type
_entity_poly.pdbx_seq_one_letter_code
_entity_poly.pdbx_strand_id
1 'polypeptide(L)' 'MCRSRLFWEAQDYERYLERYEWVGEGLPRLEAEEFFQLQDEFLSLQADQAAGGTLSPGQRRRMRELRRLLLADF' A
#
# COMPACT_ATOMS: atom_id res chain seq x y z
N MET A 1 -4.80 -23.72 -6.64
CA MET A 1 -4.14 -22.40 -6.77
C MET A 1 -5.24 -21.34 -6.76
N CYS A 2 -5.64 -20.87 -5.58
CA CYS A 2 -6.74 -19.92 -5.45
C CYS A 2 -6.28 -18.53 -5.89
N ARG A 3 -6.83 -18.07 -7.01
CA ARG A 3 -6.79 -16.67 -7.43
C ARG A 3 -7.63 -15.84 -6.46
N SER A 4 -7.01 -15.33 -5.41
CA SER A 4 -7.61 -14.26 -4.61
C SER A 4 -7.40 -12.92 -5.33
N ARG A 5 -8.06 -12.74 -6.48
CA ARG A 5 -8.32 -11.40 -7.03
C ARG A 5 -9.45 -10.80 -6.22
N LEU A 6 -9.16 -10.34 -5.01
CA LEU A 6 -10.08 -9.54 -4.22
C LEU A 6 -9.93 -8.09 -4.71
N PHE A 7 -10.78 -7.73 -5.68
CA PHE A 7 -11.15 -6.37 -6.10
C PHE A 7 -10.10 -5.27 -5.92
N TRP A 8 -9.07 -5.28 -6.76
CA TRP A 8 -8.29 -4.08 -7.06
C TRP A 8 -9.07 -3.30 -8.12
N GLU A 9 -9.77 -2.24 -7.72
CA GLU A 9 -10.53 -1.45 -8.68
C GLU A 9 -9.64 -0.38 -9.30
N ALA A 10 -9.87 -0.05 -10.57
CA ALA A 10 -9.22 1.09 -11.22
C ALA A 10 -9.39 2.38 -10.39
N GLN A 11 -10.51 2.49 -9.66
CA GLN A 11 -10.82 3.57 -8.73
C GLN A 11 -9.78 3.73 -7.60
N ASP A 12 -9.16 2.65 -7.13
CA ASP A 12 -8.15 2.74 -6.06
C ASP A 12 -6.86 3.38 -6.57
N TYR A 13 -6.45 3.02 -7.79
CA TYR A 13 -5.30 3.62 -8.45
C TYR A 13 -5.59 5.09 -8.84
N GLU A 14 -6.79 5.40 -9.32
CA GLU A 14 -7.21 6.78 -9.61
C GLU A 14 -7.15 7.66 -8.34
N ARG A 15 -7.68 7.18 -7.21
CA ARG A 15 -7.59 7.89 -5.92
C ARG A 15 -6.16 8.06 -5.44
N TYR A 16 -5.31 7.07 -5.69
CA TYR A 16 -3.87 7.19 -5.43
C TYR A 16 -3.26 8.31 -6.28
N LEU A 17 -3.55 8.35 -7.58
CA LEU A 17 -3.04 9.37 -8.48
C LEU A 17 -3.51 10.77 -8.08
N GLU A 18 -4.81 10.94 -7.78
CA GLU A 18 -5.32 12.21 -7.26
C GLU A 18 -4.51 12.63 -6.03
N ARG A 19 -4.36 11.75 -5.04
CA ARG A 19 -3.59 12.06 -3.83
C ARG A 19 -2.13 12.39 -4.13
N TYR A 20 -1.50 11.62 -5.01
CA TYR A 20 -0.12 11.84 -5.43
C TYR A 20 0.05 13.23 -6.07
N GLU A 21 -0.92 13.71 -6.84
CA GLU A 21 -0.90 15.06 -7.41
C GLU A 21 -0.96 16.16 -6.33
N TRP A 22 -1.65 15.93 -5.22
CA TRP A 22 -1.78 16.91 -4.13
C TRP A 22 -0.65 16.87 -3.11
N VAL A 23 -0.15 15.69 -2.76
CA VAL A 23 0.76 15.47 -1.61
C VAL A 23 1.93 14.53 -1.91
N GLY A 24 2.09 14.09 -3.16
CA GLY A 24 3.17 13.19 -3.59
C GLY A 24 4.52 13.86 -3.86
N GLU A 25 4.70 15.13 -3.49
CA GLU A 25 5.95 15.85 -3.72
C GLU A 25 7.14 15.12 -3.06
N GLY A 26 8.12 14.70 -3.88
CA GLY A 26 9.30 13.98 -3.43
C GLY A 26 9.16 12.46 -3.30
N LEU A 27 8.02 11.87 -3.72
CA LEU A 27 7.85 10.42 -3.85
C LEU A 27 7.89 10.00 -5.32
N PRO A 28 8.35 8.77 -5.63
CA PRO A 28 8.22 8.24 -6.98
C PRO A 28 6.74 7.98 -7.30
N ARG A 29 6.32 8.37 -8.50
CA ARG A 29 5.02 7.95 -9.05
C ARG A 29 5.09 6.46 -9.33
N LEU A 30 4.18 5.69 -8.75
CA LEU A 30 4.06 4.26 -8.98
C LEU A 30 3.24 4.00 -10.23
N GLU A 31 3.62 3.00 -11.02
CA GLU A 31 2.75 2.44 -12.04
C GLU A 31 1.63 1.62 -11.40
N ALA A 32 0.53 1.42 -12.12
CA ALA A 32 -0.65 0.71 -11.61
C ALA A 32 -0.28 -0.67 -11.04
N GLU A 33 0.54 -1.45 -11.76
CA GLU A 33 0.96 -2.78 -11.32
C GLU A 33 1.78 -2.73 -10.01
N GLU A 34 2.70 -1.77 -9.90
CA GLU A 34 3.51 -1.59 -8.70
C GLU A 34 2.66 -1.14 -7.52
N PHE A 35 1.72 -0.22 -7.75
CA PHE A 35 0.77 0.22 -6.73
C PHE A 35 -0.01 -0.96 -6.17
N PHE A 36 -0.58 -1.81 -7.02
CA PHE A 36 -1.37 -2.95 -6.56
C PHE A 36 -0.52 -3.97 -5.78
N GLN A 37 0.71 -4.23 -6.21
CA GLN A 37 1.62 -5.13 -5.48
C GLN A 37 1.95 -4.59 -4.08
N LEU A 38 2.27 -3.30 -3.99
CA LEU A 38 2.58 -2.65 -2.72
C LEU A 38 1.35 -2.52 -1.83
N GLN A 39 0.17 -2.31 -2.41
CA GLN A 39 -1.09 -2.26 -1.70
C GLN A 39 -1.46 -3.62 -1.10
N ASP A 40 -1.26 -4.72 -1.83
CA ASP A 40 -1.45 -6.09 -1.33
C ASP A 40 -0.51 -6.41 -0.16
N GLU A 41 0.76 -6.02 -0.29
CA GLU A 41 1.73 -6.15 0.79
C GLU A 41 1.29 -5.36 2.04
N PHE A 42 0.82 -4.13 1.84
CA PHE A 42 0.34 -3.27 2.91
C PHE A 42 -0.88 -3.86 3.63
N LEU A 43 -1.88 -4.33 2.87
CA LEU A 43 -3.08 -4.97 3.42
C LEU A 43 -2.74 -6.26 4.16
N SER A 44 -1.80 -7.05 3.64
CA SER A 44 -1.34 -8.28 4.29
C SER A 44 -0.71 -7.97 5.66
N LEU A 45 0.18 -6.98 5.73
CA LEU A 45 0.78 -6.56 7.00
C LEU A 45 -0.25 -5.97 7.96
N GLN A 46 -1.28 -5.27 7.46
CA GLN A 46 -2.35 -4.72 8.29
C GLN A 46 -3.23 -5.84 8.85
N ALA A 47 -3.57 -6.83 8.04
CA ALA A 47 -4.34 -8.00 8.45
C ALA A 47 -3.60 -8.78 9.53
N ASP A 48 -2.29 -9.01 9.37
CA ASP A 48 -1.45 -9.66 10.38
C ASP A 48 -1.46 -8.87 11.70
N GLN A 49 -1.35 -7.54 11.63
CA GLN A 49 -1.40 -6.69 12.81
C GLN A 49 -2.79 -6.72 13.49
N ALA A 50 -3.87 -6.68 12.71
CA ALA A 50 -5.24 -6.72 13.20
C ALA A 50 -5.61 -8.08 13.81
N ALA A 51 -5.01 -9.16 13.33
CA ALA A 51 -5.14 -10.51 13.89
C ALA A 51 -4.38 -10.68 15.23
N GLY A 52 -3.75 -9.62 15.76
CA GLY A 52 -2.94 -9.65 16.97
C GLY A 52 -1.51 -10.12 16.74
N GLY A 53 -1.08 -10.26 15.48
CA GLY A 53 0.29 -10.56 15.11
C GLY A 53 1.23 -9.41 15.48
N THR A 54 2.34 -9.74 16.13
CA THR A 54 3.40 -8.76 16.39
C THR A 54 4.27 -8.62 15.15
N LEU A 55 4.15 -7.49 14.45
CA LEU A 55 5.05 -7.17 13.34
C LEU A 55 6.50 -7.14 13.83
N SER A 56 7.39 -7.84 13.13
CA SER A 56 8.84 -7.75 13.34
C SER A 56 9.36 -6.34 13.08
N PRO A 57 10.55 -5.96 13.58
CA PRO A 57 11.14 -4.65 13.30
C PRO A 57 11.27 -4.34 11.81
N GLY A 58 11.54 -5.36 10.98
CA GLY A 58 11.59 -5.24 9.52
C GLY A 58 10.21 -4.95 8.93
N GLN A 59 9.19 -5.72 9.31
CA GLN A 59 7.80 -5.50 8.87
C GLN A 59 7.26 -4.14 9.32
N ARG A 60 7.63 -3.65 10.50
CA ARG A 60 7.27 -2.30 10.97
C ARG A 60 7.91 -1.20 10.12
N ARG A 61 9.16 -1.36 9.72
CA ARG A 61 9.83 -0.42 8.80
C ARG A 61 9.12 -0.44 7.44
N ARG A 62 8.89 -1.63 6.90
CA ARG A 62 8.20 -1.84 5.64
C ARG A 62 6.78 -1.27 5.63
N MET A 63 6.01 -1.49 6.69
CA MET A 63 4.69 -0.90 6.89
C MET A 63 4.73 0.64 6.81
N ARG A 64 5.73 1.29 7.42
CA ARG A 64 5.88 2.75 7.36
C ARG A 64 6.26 3.23 5.97
N GLU A 65 7.15 2.52 5.29
CA GLU A 65 7.48 2.82 3.88
C GLU A 65 6.25 2.73 2.98
N LEU A 66 5.46 1.68 3.13
CA LEU A 66 4.23 1.47 2.37
C LEU A 66 3.18 2.56 2.67
N ARG A 67 3.02 2.98 3.93
CA ARG A 67 2.15 4.12 4.27
C ARG A 67 2.59 5.39 3.57
N ARG A 68 3.89 5.69 3.59
CA ARG A 68 4.42 6.87 2.93
C ARG A 68 4.20 6.82 1.43
N LEU A 69 4.50 5.69 0.78
CA LEU A 69 4.38 5.53 -0.67
C LEU A 69 2.93 5.52 -1.18
N LEU A 70 2.04 4.83 -0.48
CA LEU A 70 0.66 4.61 -0.94
C LEU A 70 -0.31 5.68 -0.44
N LEU A 71 -0.07 6.21 0.76
CA LEU A 71 -1.01 7.14 1.42
C LEU A 71 -0.48 8.57 1.49
N ALA A 72 0.80 8.80 1.14
CA ALA A 72 1.49 10.07 1.37
C ALA A 72 1.36 10.56 2.82
N ASP A 73 1.29 9.61 3.75
CA ASP A 73 1.13 9.83 5.18
C ASP A 73 2.53 9.96 5.83
N PHE A 74 2.81 11.13 6.40
CA PHE A 74 4.12 11.53 6.96
C PHE A 74 4.12 11.55 8.48
#